data_AF-A0A9X9A6X9-F1
#
_entry.id   AF-A0A9X9A6X9-F1
#
_cell.length_a   1.000
_cell.length_b   1.000
_cell.length_c   1.000
_cell.angle_alpha   90.00
_cell.angle_beta   90.00
_cell.angle_gamma   90.00
#
_symmetry.space_group_name_H-M   'P 1'
#
loop_
_entity.id
_entity.type
_entity.pdbx_description
1 polymer ?
#
loop_
_entity_poly.entity_id
_entity_poly.type
_entity_poly.pdbx_seq_one_letter_code
_entity_poly.pdbx_strand_id
1 'polypeptide(L)'
;KEVEKEVERQLETLPRSEIARESIYRNGAIFIVPSLEEALKLSNEIAPEHLELHIKEPMNALDYVKHAGSIFLGPYAPEPLGDYLAGPNHVLPTSGTARFFSPLSVDDFVKKSSFISYTEEALKNVQHHIVELANKEGLHAHARAIQIRFEEEQ
;
A
#
# COMPACT_ATOMS: atom_id res chain seq x y z
N LYS A 1 12.58 -28.54 -3.61
CA LYS A 1 13.37 -29.70 -3.14
C LYS A 1 14.64 -29.25 -2.41
N GLU A 2 15.58 -28.52 -3.01
CA GLU A 2 16.79 -28.11 -2.26
C GLU A 2 16.50 -27.08 -1.17
N VAL A 3 15.64 -26.08 -1.43
CA VAL A 3 15.19 -25.12 -0.41
C VAL A 3 14.52 -25.81 0.78
N GLU A 4 13.64 -26.78 0.51
CA GLU A 4 12.94 -27.56 1.54
C GLU A 4 13.91 -28.32 2.44
N LYS A 5 14.92 -28.99 1.87
CA LYS A 5 15.96 -29.69 2.65
C LYS A 5 16.77 -28.72 3.50
N GLU A 6 17.12 -27.56 2.93
CA GLU A 6 17.92 -26.56 3.63
C GLU A 6 17.15 -25.93 4.78
N VAL A 7 15.85 -25.70 4.62
CA VAL A 7 14.96 -25.26 5.71
C VAL A 7 14.98 -26.27 6.86
N GLU A 8 14.81 -27.56 6.59
CA GLU A 8 14.88 -28.59 7.64
C GLU A 8 16.23 -28.62 8.35
N ARG A 9 17.33 -28.56 7.59
CA ARG A 9 18.69 -28.52 8.13
C ARG A 9 18.91 -27.32 9.04
N GLN A 10 18.43 -26.13 8.67
CA GLN A 10 18.59 -24.94 9.50
C GLN A 10 17.70 -24.99 10.75
N LEU A 11 16.47 -25.50 10.64
CA LEU A 11 15.53 -25.63 11.76
C LEU A 11 16.10 -26.46 12.92
N GLU A 12 16.91 -27.49 12.63
CA GLU A 12 17.58 -28.30 13.68
C GLU A 12 18.53 -27.47 14.57
N THR A 13 19.05 -26.36 14.07
CA THR A 13 20.07 -25.55 14.76
C THR A 13 19.48 -24.33 15.47
N LEU A 14 18.21 -23.98 15.21
CA LEU A 14 17.59 -22.78 15.75
C LEU A 14 17.18 -22.95 17.22
N PRO A 15 17.55 -22.02 18.13
CA PRO A 15 17.13 -22.07 19.54
C PRO A 15 15.61 -22.06 19.74
N ARG A 16 14.86 -21.46 18.80
CA ARG A 16 13.39 -21.37 18.81
C ARG A 16 12.75 -22.21 17.70
N SER A 17 13.33 -23.37 17.40
CA SER A 17 12.92 -24.24 16.30
C SER A 17 11.46 -24.68 16.38
N GLU A 18 10.91 -24.91 17.57
CA GLU A 18 9.50 -25.30 17.76
C GLU A 18 8.52 -24.26 17.17
N ILE A 19 8.77 -22.97 17.43
CA ILE A 19 7.93 -21.87 16.92
C ILE A 19 8.07 -21.75 15.39
N ALA A 20 9.30 -21.83 14.88
CA ALA A 20 9.55 -21.76 13.45
C ALA A 20 8.92 -22.94 12.70
N ARG A 21 9.04 -24.17 13.25
CA ARG A 21 8.42 -25.39 12.70
C ARG A 21 6.90 -25.27 12.64
N GLU A 22 6.26 -24.82 13.71
CA GLU A 22 4.79 -24.65 13.73
C GLU A 22 4.33 -23.61 12.70
N SER A 23 5.05 -22.50 12.56
CA SER A 23 4.74 -21.47 11.55
C SER A 23 4.84 -22.02 10.12
N ILE A 24 5.94 -22.73 9.82
CA ILE A 24 6.17 -23.36 8.51
C ILE A 24 5.11 -24.44 8.23
N TYR A 25 4.79 -25.28 9.22
CA TYR A 25 3.79 -26.33 9.06
C TYR A 25 2.39 -25.76 8.73
N ARG A 26 1.99 -24.67 9.38
CA ARG A 26 0.66 -24.07 9.18
C ARG A 26 0.57 -23.19 7.93
N ASN A 27 1.62 -22.47 7.60
CA ASN A 27 1.56 -21.37 6.62
C ASN A 27 2.55 -21.52 5.45
N GLY A 28 3.53 -22.42 5.55
CA GLY A 28 4.56 -22.61 4.54
C GLY A 28 4.00 -23.26 3.27
N ALA A 29 4.38 -22.71 2.12
CA ALA A 29 4.01 -23.26 0.82
C ALA A 29 5.16 -23.09 -0.18
N ILE A 30 5.30 -24.06 -1.09
CA ILE A 30 6.20 -23.97 -2.24
C ILE A 30 5.34 -24.01 -3.50
N PHE A 31 5.34 -22.92 -4.25
CA PHE A 31 4.67 -22.84 -5.55
C PHE A 31 5.67 -23.12 -6.67
N ILE A 32 5.38 -24.13 -7.49
CA ILE A 32 6.14 -24.40 -8.71
C ILE A 32 5.35 -23.83 -9.88
N VAL A 33 5.92 -22.82 -10.52
CA VAL A 33 5.28 -22.07 -11.62
C VAL A 33 6.13 -22.18 -12.89
N PRO A 34 5.53 -22.06 -14.09
CA PRO A 34 6.24 -22.32 -15.34
C PRO A 34 7.21 -21.19 -15.74
N SER A 35 7.08 -19.99 -15.16
CA SER A 35 7.91 -18.84 -15.50
C SER A 35 7.98 -17.83 -14.34
N LEU A 36 8.96 -16.92 -14.42
CA LEU A 36 9.06 -15.78 -13.49
C LEU A 36 7.84 -14.85 -13.59
N GLU A 37 7.28 -14.67 -14.78
CA GLU A 37 6.08 -13.85 -14.97
C GLU A 37 4.89 -14.41 -14.18
N GLU A 38 4.66 -15.72 -14.23
CA GLU A 38 3.62 -16.38 -13.42
C GLU A 38 3.93 -16.31 -11.92
N ALA A 39 5.22 -16.36 -11.52
CA ALA A 39 5.62 -16.15 -10.14
C ALA A 39 5.25 -14.74 -9.63
N LEU A 40 5.50 -13.71 -10.45
CA LEU A 40 5.20 -12.32 -10.12
C LEU A 40 3.69 -12.06 -10.12
N LYS A 41 2.92 -12.67 -11.05
CA LYS A 41 1.44 -12.65 -11.01
C LYS A 41 0.91 -13.25 -9.71
N LEU A 42 1.40 -14.44 -9.34
CA LEU A 42 1.02 -15.08 -8.08
C LEU A 42 1.41 -14.22 -6.86
N SER A 43 2.62 -13.64 -6.84
CA SER A 43 3.05 -12.74 -5.78
C SER A 43 2.12 -11.53 -5.64
N ASN A 44 1.67 -10.95 -6.76
CA ASN A 44 0.71 -9.86 -6.75
C ASN A 44 -0.68 -10.30 -6.24
N GLU A 45 -1.07 -11.55 -6.45
CA GLU A 45 -2.29 -12.12 -5.85
C GLU A 45 -2.14 -12.38 -4.34
N ILE A 46 -0.94 -12.71 -3.88
CA ILE A 46 -0.68 -12.88 -2.44
C ILE A 46 -0.62 -11.51 -1.74
N ALA A 47 -0.05 -10.50 -2.41
CA ALA A 47 0.23 -9.18 -1.84
C ALA A 47 0.99 -9.27 -0.50
N PRO A 48 2.22 -9.83 -0.53
CA PRO A 48 2.96 -10.15 0.68
C PRO A 48 3.38 -8.90 1.46
N GLU A 49 3.57 -9.07 2.77
CA GLU A 49 4.21 -8.08 3.63
C GLU A 49 5.66 -7.82 3.19
N HIS A 50 6.45 -8.89 3.06
CA HIS A 50 7.84 -8.87 2.59
C HIS A 50 7.98 -9.72 1.31
N LEU A 51 8.61 -9.16 0.27
CA LEU A 51 8.93 -9.86 -0.98
C LEU A 51 10.45 -9.87 -1.22
N GLU A 52 11.07 -11.05 -1.20
CA GLU A 52 12.47 -11.22 -1.62
C GLU A 52 12.58 -11.71 -3.07
N LEU A 53 13.27 -10.95 -3.91
CA LEU A 53 13.57 -11.31 -5.31
C LEU A 53 14.98 -11.88 -5.43
N HIS A 54 15.13 -13.16 -5.12
CA HIS A 54 16.38 -13.92 -5.30
C HIS A 54 16.53 -14.45 -6.73
N ILE A 55 16.70 -13.52 -7.68
CA ILE A 55 16.87 -13.80 -9.12
C ILE A 55 18.07 -13.04 -9.69
N LYS A 56 18.46 -13.36 -10.94
CA LYS A 56 19.66 -12.80 -11.58
C LYS A 56 19.58 -11.29 -11.83
N GLU A 57 18.44 -10.79 -12.26
CA GLU A 57 18.21 -9.37 -12.60
C GLU A 57 16.99 -8.83 -11.85
N PRO A 58 17.06 -8.67 -10.52
CA PRO A 58 15.89 -8.37 -9.69
C PRO A 58 15.32 -6.97 -9.96
N MET A 59 16.16 -6.02 -10.35
CA MET A 59 15.73 -4.67 -10.75
C MET A 59 14.76 -4.69 -11.93
N ASN A 60 14.96 -5.58 -12.92
CA ASN A 60 14.10 -5.68 -14.10
C ASN A 60 12.70 -6.23 -13.77
N ALA A 61 12.57 -6.92 -12.64
CA ALA A 61 11.29 -7.49 -12.20
C ALA A 61 10.44 -6.49 -11.40
N LEU A 62 11.03 -5.37 -10.92
CA LEU A 62 10.33 -4.40 -10.07
C LEU A 62 9.08 -3.82 -10.74
N ASP A 63 9.15 -3.50 -12.03
CA ASP A 63 8.01 -2.92 -12.78
C ASP A 63 6.78 -3.84 -12.84
N TYR A 64 6.97 -5.13 -12.56
CA TYR A 64 5.91 -6.14 -12.54
C TYR A 64 5.36 -6.39 -11.13
N VAL A 65 5.99 -5.86 -10.08
CA VAL A 65 5.49 -5.94 -8.70
C VAL A 65 4.48 -4.82 -8.46
N LYS A 66 3.22 -5.20 -8.26
CA LYS A 66 2.10 -4.30 -8.00
C LYS A 66 1.79 -4.18 -6.51
N HIS A 67 1.96 -5.28 -5.76
CA HIS A 67 1.56 -5.37 -4.36
C HIS A 67 2.64 -6.07 -3.52
N ALA A 68 3.30 -5.30 -2.65
CA ALA A 68 4.20 -5.78 -1.61
C ALA A 68 4.36 -4.67 -0.56
N GLY A 69 4.52 -5.01 0.71
CA GLY A 69 4.85 -4.03 1.75
C GLY A 69 6.28 -3.52 1.58
N SER A 70 7.26 -4.41 1.63
CA SER A 70 8.66 -4.13 1.35
C SER A 70 9.24 -5.13 0.35
N ILE A 71 10.15 -4.66 -0.52
CA ILE A 71 10.76 -5.46 -1.59
C ILE A 71 12.27 -5.48 -1.41
N PHE A 72 12.84 -6.68 -1.38
CA PHE A 72 14.27 -6.91 -1.21
C PHE A 72 14.86 -7.55 -2.48
N LEU A 73 16.02 -7.07 -2.92
CA LEU A 73 16.53 -7.33 -4.26
C LEU A 73 17.90 -8.02 -4.21
N GLY A 74 17.94 -9.27 -4.69
CA GLY A 74 19.16 -10.04 -4.84
C GLY A 74 19.66 -10.70 -3.54
N PRO A 75 20.71 -11.52 -3.63
CA PRO A 75 21.11 -12.47 -2.58
C PRO A 75 21.72 -11.83 -1.32
N TYR A 76 21.96 -10.52 -1.33
CA TYR A 76 22.60 -9.79 -0.22
C TYR A 76 21.64 -8.81 0.49
N ALA A 77 20.35 -8.88 0.17
CA ALA A 77 19.31 -8.10 0.83
C ALA A 77 18.31 -9.05 1.53
N PRO A 78 18.70 -9.76 2.60
CA PRO A 78 17.76 -10.58 3.35
C PRO A 78 16.80 -9.70 4.18
N GLU A 79 15.59 -10.17 4.45
CA GLU A 79 14.56 -9.45 5.23
C GLU A 79 15.09 -8.80 6.52
N PRO A 80 15.91 -9.46 7.37
CA PRO A 80 16.43 -8.85 8.59
C PRO A 80 17.27 -7.57 8.37
N LEU A 81 17.84 -7.36 7.17
CA LEU A 81 18.53 -6.11 6.85
C LEU A 81 17.55 -4.92 6.88
N GLY A 82 16.33 -5.13 6.37
CA GLY A 82 15.24 -4.15 6.38
C GLY A 82 14.69 -3.90 7.78
N ASP A 83 14.55 -4.97 8.56
CA ASP A 83 14.02 -4.90 9.92
C ASP A 83 14.85 -4.04 10.87
N TYR A 84 16.16 -3.96 10.62
CA TYR A 84 17.09 -3.39 11.59
C TYR A 84 17.88 -2.17 11.10
N LEU A 85 18.36 -2.15 9.85
CA LEU A 85 19.43 -1.19 9.50
C LEU A 85 19.32 -0.52 8.12
N ALA A 86 18.58 -1.09 7.16
CA ALA A 86 18.53 -0.53 5.81
C ALA A 86 17.91 0.88 5.71
N GLY A 87 17.05 1.24 6.67
CA GLY A 87 16.37 2.55 6.72
C GLY A 87 14.85 2.52 6.48
N PRO A 88 14.27 1.67 5.61
CA PRO A 88 12.82 1.51 5.50
C PRO A 88 12.18 1.09 6.83
N ASN A 89 10.86 1.31 6.95
CA ASN A 89 10.11 0.97 8.15
C ASN A 89 9.65 -0.49 8.11
N HIS A 90 9.79 -1.23 9.23
CA HIS A 90 9.33 -2.61 9.35
C HIS A 90 7.87 -2.75 9.83
N VAL A 91 7.16 -1.64 10.06
CA VAL A 91 5.72 -1.68 10.31
C VAL A 91 5.03 -1.66 8.96
N LEU A 92 4.63 -2.85 8.52
CA LEU A 92 4.14 -3.10 7.17
C LEU A 92 2.71 -3.64 7.13
N PRO A 93 2.01 -3.48 5.99
CA PRO A 93 0.70 -4.09 5.79
C PRO A 93 0.82 -5.61 5.62
N THR A 94 0.11 -6.37 6.45
CA THR A 94 0.16 -7.85 6.45
C THR A 94 -1.14 -8.44 5.90
N SER A 95 -1.23 -9.77 5.80
CA SER A 95 -2.48 -10.49 5.45
C SER A 95 -3.12 -10.03 4.12
N GLY A 96 -2.29 -9.74 3.10
CA GLY A 96 -2.74 -9.32 1.77
C GLY A 96 -3.15 -7.84 1.68
N THR A 97 -2.99 -7.06 2.75
CA THR A 97 -3.41 -5.66 2.77
C THR A 97 -2.46 -4.70 2.06
N ALA A 98 -1.28 -5.15 1.63
CA ALA A 98 -0.37 -4.42 0.74
C ALA A 98 -1.02 -4.05 -0.62
N ARG A 99 -2.23 -4.55 -0.90
CA ARG A 99 -3.07 -4.12 -2.03
C ARG A 99 -3.56 -2.68 -1.92
N PHE A 100 -3.72 -2.16 -0.71
CA PHE A 100 -4.35 -0.86 -0.47
C PHE A 100 -3.77 -0.08 0.72
N PHE A 101 -2.90 -0.69 1.54
CA PHE A 101 -2.11 0.01 2.54
C PHE A 101 -0.64 0.10 2.14
N SER A 102 0.04 1.10 2.68
CA SER A 102 1.47 1.34 2.49
C SER A 102 2.24 1.01 3.78
N PRO A 103 3.57 0.83 3.70
CA PRO A 103 4.46 0.84 4.86
C PRO A 103 4.24 2.08 5.72
N LEU A 104 4.41 1.95 7.04
CA LEU A 104 4.41 3.09 7.94
C LEU A 104 5.48 4.11 7.51
N SER A 105 5.06 5.36 7.40
CA SER A 105 5.87 6.47 6.91
C SER A 105 5.59 7.72 7.74
N VAL A 106 6.30 8.81 7.42
CA VAL A 106 6.02 10.11 8.03
C VAL A 106 4.61 10.62 7.70
N ASP A 107 4.03 10.21 6.56
CA ASP A 107 2.69 10.64 6.13
C ASP A 107 1.59 10.15 7.08
N ASP A 108 1.80 9.01 7.74
CA ASP A 108 0.86 8.46 8.73
C ASP A 108 0.75 9.31 10.01
N PHE A 109 1.74 10.18 10.25
CA PHE A 109 1.77 11.11 11.37
C PHE A 109 1.38 12.54 10.97
N VAL A 110 1.05 12.76 9.69
CA VAL A 110 0.64 14.06 9.15
C VAL A 110 -0.89 14.13 9.07
N LYS A 111 -1.46 15.28 9.44
CA LYS A 111 -2.86 15.61 9.15
C LYS A 111 -2.90 16.61 8.00
N LYS A 112 -3.65 16.29 6.94
CA LYS A 112 -3.84 17.17 5.77
C LYS A 112 -5.14 17.96 5.95
N SER A 113 -5.05 19.29 5.97
CA SER A 113 -6.20 20.19 6.03
C SER A 113 -6.31 20.98 4.72
N SER A 114 -7.46 20.93 4.07
CA SER A 114 -7.77 21.80 2.94
C SER A 114 -8.32 23.13 3.47
N PHE A 115 -7.85 24.24 2.91
CA PHE A 115 -8.43 25.55 3.13
C PHE A 115 -8.86 26.14 1.79
N ILE A 116 -9.98 26.85 1.78
CA ILE A 116 -10.52 27.52 0.60
C ILE A 116 -10.78 28.96 0.99
N SER A 117 -10.23 29.88 0.20
CA SER A 117 -10.50 31.31 0.29
C SER A 117 -10.90 31.80 -1.09
N TYR A 118 -12.01 32.52 -1.16
CA TYR A 118 -12.60 33.00 -2.41
C TYR A 118 -12.85 34.50 -2.29
N THR A 119 -12.53 35.25 -3.34
CA THR A 119 -13.02 36.62 -3.45
C THR A 119 -14.50 36.61 -3.83
N GLU A 120 -15.18 37.72 -3.55
CA GLU A 120 -16.57 37.90 -3.97
C GLU A 120 -16.72 37.73 -5.49
N GLU A 121 -15.84 38.35 -6.27
CA GLU A 121 -15.84 38.27 -7.75
C GLU A 121 -15.68 36.83 -8.24
N ALA A 122 -14.75 36.07 -7.66
CA ALA A 122 -14.54 34.67 -8.02
C ALA A 122 -15.79 33.84 -7.72
N LEU A 123 -16.46 34.09 -6.59
CA LEU A 123 -17.67 33.37 -6.22
C LEU A 123 -18.82 33.75 -7.14
N LYS A 124 -18.94 35.04 -7.48
CA LYS A 124 -19.96 35.57 -8.40
C LYS A 124 -19.88 34.93 -9.78
N ASN A 125 -18.68 34.64 -10.26
CA ASN A 125 -18.45 33.99 -11.56
C ASN A 125 -18.94 32.53 -11.60
N VAL A 126 -18.85 31.80 -10.48
CA VAL A 126 -19.25 30.38 -10.40
C VAL A 126 -20.61 30.14 -9.76
N GLN A 127 -21.25 31.18 -9.20
CA GLN A 127 -22.47 31.06 -8.39
C GLN A 127 -23.58 30.27 -9.10
N HIS A 128 -23.77 30.51 -10.39
CA HIS A 128 -24.89 29.96 -11.14
C HIS A 128 -24.76 28.44 -11.32
N HIS A 129 -23.53 27.96 -11.54
CA HIS A 129 -23.24 26.52 -11.59
C HIS A 129 -23.51 25.85 -10.24
N ILE A 130 -23.09 26.47 -9.13
CA ILE A 130 -23.29 25.91 -7.79
C ILE A 130 -24.78 25.83 -7.46
N VAL A 131 -25.54 26.90 -7.75
CA VAL A 131 -26.99 26.94 -7.54
C VAL A 131 -27.71 25.90 -8.40
N GLU A 132 -27.31 25.74 -9.66
CA GLU A 132 -27.91 24.74 -10.56
C GLU A 132 -27.67 23.31 -10.05
N LEU A 133 -26.42 22.98 -9.68
CA LEU A 133 -26.07 21.68 -9.13
C LEU A 133 -26.83 21.40 -7.83
N ALA A 134 -26.82 22.35 -6.89
CA ALA A 134 -27.54 22.22 -5.62
C ALA A 134 -29.05 22.03 -5.81
N ASN A 135 -29.66 22.72 -6.79
CA ASN A 135 -31.08 22.51 -7.10
C ASN A 135 -31.36 21.15 -7.75
N LYS A 136 -30.50 20.67 -8.66
CA LYS A 136 -30.60 19.33 -9.25
C LYS A 136 -30.44 18.20 -8.22
N GLU A 137 -29.66 18.44 -7.17
CA GLU A 137 -29.49 17.53 -6.05
C GLU A 137 -30.62 17.65 -5.00
N GLY A 138 -31.56 18.60 -5.16
CA GLY A 138 -32.62 18.88 -4.17
C GLY A 138 -32.13 19.59 -2.91
N LEU A 139 -30.90 20.09 -2.89
CA LEU A 139 -30.25 20.77 -1.78
C LEU A 139 -30.51 22.29 -1.81
N HIS A 140 -31.78 22.70 -1.75
CA HIS A 140 -32.17 24.12 -1.89
C HIS A 140 -31.53 25.05 -0.84
N ALA A 141 -31.23 24.56 0.37
CA ALA A 141 -30.52 25.35 1.37
C ALA A 141 -29.07 25.67 0.97
N HIS A 142 -28.39 24.76 0.25
CA HIS A 142 -27.04 25.00 -0.27
C HIS A 142 -27.08 26.04 -1.40
N ALA A 143 -28.06 25.95 -2.31
CA ALA A 143 -28.30 26.96 -3.33
C ALA A 143 -28.54 28.34 -2.69
N ARG A 144 -29.43 28.41 -1.70
CA ARG A 144 -29.76 29.64 -0.97
C ARG A 144 -28.55 30.25 -0.28
N ALA A 145 -27.66 29.43 0.29
CA ALA A 145 -26.43 29.92 0.91
C ALA A 145 -25.57 30.70 -0.11
N ILE A 146 -25.52 30.28 -1.37
CA ILE A 146 -24.83 31.05 -2.43
C ILE A 146 -25.61 32.31 -2.78
N GLN A 147 -26.91 32.19 -3.02
CA GLN A 147 -27.77 33.28 -3.50
C GLN A 147 -27.78 34.48 -2.54
N ILE A 148 -27.93 34.25 -1.23
CA ILE A 148 -28.03 35.33 -0.23
C ILE A 148 -26.77 36.22 -0.16
N ARG A 149 -25.62 35.76 -0.67
CA ARG A 149 -24.39 36.57 -0.74
C ARG A 149 -24.44 37.63 -1.84
N PHE A 150 -25.40 37.55 -2.75
CA PHE A 150 -25.57 38.45 -3.90
C PHE A 150 -26.99 39.02 -4.01
N GLU A 151 -27.86 38.75 -3.03
CA GLU A 151 -29.13 39.46 -2.87
C GLU A 151 -28.83 40.88 -2.37
N GLU A 152 -29.37 41.92 -3.02
CA GLU A 152 -29.28 43.29 -2.50
C GLU A 152 -30.19 43.43 -1.27
N GLU A 153 -29.70 44.00 -0.17
CA GLU A 153 -30.54 44.39 0.98
C GLU A 153 -31.59 45.40 0.49
N GLN A 154 -32.88 45.04 0.60
CA GLN A 154 -34.01 45.94 0.32
C GLN A 154 -34.16 47.01 1.40
#